data_AF-A0A9D5QYG7-F1
#
_entry.id   AF-A0A9D5QYG7-F1
#
_cell.length_a   1.000
_cell.length_b   1.000
_cell.length_c   1.000
_cell.angle_alpha   90.00
_cell.angle_beta   90.00
_cell.angle_gamma   90.00
#
_symmetry.space_group_name_H-M   'P 1'
#
loop_
_entity.id
_entity.type
_entity.pdbx_description
1 polymer ?
#
loop_
_entity_poly.entity_id
_entity_poly.type
_entity_poly.pdbx_seq_one_letter_code
_entity_poly.pdbx_strand_id
1 'polypeptide(L)'
;MNTIKAFIMLLAVGFSERCLAYETDNDVSPTTENESETNGRYIIQIDNMTEEDCYFWINPTPVGETTSQALVRQYFWTIPKGGVFAFGHLITDPNIVFGDCGIVLGYNFIKVLSPGKSFQVILLSDGNEAEYVERFVIIPEREIERYFGKIPDYFLYKNDHIIVTVD
;
A
#
# COMPACT_ATOMS: atom_id res chain seq x y z
N MET A 1 15.08 -14.23 24.22
CA MET A 1 15.50 -12.83 24.47
C MET A 1 16.37 -12.46 23.30
N ASN A 2 15.76 -12.04 22.18
CA ASN A 2 16.44 -11.96 20.90
C ASN A 2 16.36 -10.53 20.38
N THR A 3 17.52 -9.90 20.34
CA THR A 3 17.77 -8.58 19.80
C THR A 3 17.83 -8.65 18.27
N ILE A 4 17.14 -7.71 17.63
CA ILE A 4 17.04 -7.51 16.18
C ILE A 4 18.34 -6.87 15.65
N LYS A 5 18.85 -7.34 14.51
CA LYS A 5 19.74 -6.58 13.61
C LYS A 5 19.39 -6.87 12.16
N ALA A 6 19.13 -5.80 11.41
CA ALA A 6 18.90 -5.80 9.97
C ALA A 6 20.24 -5.83 9.21
N PHE A 7 20.28 -6.55 8.09
CA PHE A 7 21.34 -6.42 7.09
C PHE A 7 20.83 -6.80 5.70
N ILE A 8 21.24 -6.02 4.71
CA ILE A 8 20.90 -6.12 3.28
C ILE A 8 22.05 -6.85 2.56
N MET A 9 21.75 -7.87 1.73
CA MET A 9 22.10 -7.99 0.29
C MET A 9 22.09 -9.44 -0.26
N LEU A 10 21.67 -9.55 -1.53
CA LEU A 10 22.02 -10.49 -2.63
C LEU A 10 21.79 -12.02 -2.52
N LEU A 11 21.09 -12.51 -3.57
CA LEU A 11 20.64 -13.87 -3.93
C LEU A 11 21.51 -15.09 -3.57
N ALA A 12 20.92 -16.06 -2.86
CA ALA A 12 20.98 -17.49 -3.18
C ALA A 12 19.83 -18.28 -2.50
N VAL A 13 19.29 -19.24 -3.24
CA VAL A 13 18.05 -20.02 -3.06
C VAL A 13 17.87 -20.68 -1.68
N GLY A 14 16.65 -20.55 -1.14
CA GLY A 14 16.18 -21.31 0.04
C GLY A 14 14.81 -20.85 0.57
N PHE A 15 13.75 -21.02 -0.24
CA PHE A 15 12.31 -20.91 0.07
C PHE A 15 11.90 -19.84 1.11
N SER A 16 11.71 -18.62 0.60
CA SER A 16 11.17 -17.44 1.27
C SER A 16 10.23 -16.76 0.27
N GLU A 17 8.91 -16.80 0.49
CA GLU A 17 7.95 -16.05 -0.32
C GLU A 17 7.53 -14.80 0.46
N ARG A 18 8.37 -13.75 0.35
CA ARG A 18 8.01 -12.38 0.68
C ARG A 18 8.11 -11.56 -0.59
N CYS A 19 7.02 -10.85 -0.89
CA CYS A 19 6.89 -9.87 -1.95
C CYS A 19 8.06 -8.88 -1.93
N LEU A 20 8.80 -8.77 -3.04
CA LEU A 20 9.97 -7.90 -3.17
C LEU A 20 9.57 -6.61 -3.91
N ALA A 21 10.16 -5.50 -3.48
CA ALA A 21 10.16 -4.23 -4.18
C ALA A 21 11.56 -3.97 -4.74
N TYR A 22 11.67 -3.51 -5.98
CA TYR A 22 12.93 -3.09 -6.57
C TYR A 22 12.87 -1.62 -7.02
N GLU A 23 14.05 -1.00 -7.02
CA GLU A 23 14.32 0.37 -7.46
C GLU A 23 15.32 0.30 -8.63
N THR A 24 15.16 1.12 -9.67
CA THR A 24 16.11 1.18 -10.79
C THR A 24 16.60 2.62 -10.93
N ASP A 25 17.88 2.80 -10.64
CA ASP A 25 18.61 4.06 -10.79
C ASP A 25 19.18 4.11 -12.22
N ASN A 26 18.98 5.22 -12.93
CA ASN A 26 19.67 5.47 -14.20
C ASN A 26 20.25 6.89 -14.23
N ASP A 27 21.57 6.87 -14.20
CA ASP A 27 22.58 7.92 -14.23
C ASP A 27 22.57 8.71 -15.56
N VAL A 28 22.40 10.04 -15.50
CA VAL A 28 22.84 10.99 -16.54
C VAL A 28 23.34 12.28 -15.88
N SER A 29 24.62 12.59 -16.05
CA SER A 29 25.29 13.86 -15.67
C SER A 29 25.58 14.74 -16.92
N PRO A 30 26.08 15.99 -16.82
CA PRO A 30 25.40 17.18 -16.29
C PRO A 30 25.56 18.41 -17.23
N THR A 31 24.57 19.31 -17.36
CA THR A 31 24.84 20.75 -17.61
C THR A 31 23.61 21.67 -17.42
N THR A 32 23.90 22.83 -16.83
CA THR A 32 23.17 24.12 -16.85
C THR A 32 21.93 24.28 -15.96
N GLU A 33 22.19 24.98 -14.84
CA GLU A 33 21.35 25.94 -14.12
C GLU A 33 19.89 26.07 -14.59
N ASN A 34 19.01 25.45 -13.82
CA ASN A 34 17.79 26.07 -13.31
C ASN A 34 17.54 25.42 -11.95
N GLU A 35 17.35 26.23 -10.90
CA GLU A 35 16.77 25.76 -9.63
C GLU A 35 15.31 25.37 -9.89
N SER A 36 15.10 24.20 -10.48
CA SER A 36 13.84 23.48 -10.37
C SER A 36 13.96 22.60 -9.15
N GLU A 37 13.09 22.79 -8.15
CA GLU A 37 12.79 21.76 -7.15
C GLU A 37 12.45 20.47 -7.92
N THR A 38 13.45 19.61 -8.07
CA THR A 38 13.25 18.27 -8.61
C THR A 38 12.64 17.46 -7.48
N ASN A 39 11.30 17.47 -7.41
CA ASN A 39 10.56 16.51 -6.61
C ASN A 39 11.09 15.11 -6.95
N GLY A 40 11.78 14.47 -6.00
CA GLY A 40 12.33 13.14 -6.19
C GLY A 40 11.21 12.16 -6.57
N ARG A 41 11.43 11.35 -7.61
CA ARG A 41 10.49 10.32 -8.04
C ARG A 41 11.02 8.96 -7.64
N TYR A 42 10.34 8.30 -6.71
CA TYR A 42 10.67 6.97 -6.24
C TYR A 42 9.61 5.97 -6.70
N ILE A 43 10.03 4.84 -7.25
CA ILE A 43 9.12 3.80 -7.74
C ILE A 43 9.32 2.56 -6.89
N ILE A 44 8.27 2.16 -6.17
CA ILE A 44 8.26 0.98 -5.33
C ILE A 44 7.39 -0.07 -6.01
N GLN A 45 7.98 -1.17 -6.43
CA GLN A 45 7.23 -2.31 -6.94
C GLN A 45 6.74 -3.20 -5.79
N ILE A 46 5.55 -3.79 -5.91
CA ILE A 46 5.01 -4.74 -4.94
C ILE A 46 4.59 -5.98 -5.71
N ASP A 47 5.32 -7.08 -5.51
CA ASP A 47 5.10 -8.33 -6.23
C ASP A 47 4.39 -9.37 -5.34
N ASN A 48 3.16 -9.78 -5.63
CA ASN A 48 2.57 -10.88 -4.88
C ASN A 48 3.17 -12.23 -5.31
N MET A 49 4.10 -12.73 -4.50
CA MET A 49 4.77 -14.02 -4.71
C MET A 49 4.09 -15.19 -4.00
N THR A 50 2.95 -14.96 -3.35
CA THR A 50 2.19 -16.01 -2.66
C THR A 50 1.21 -16.70 -3.62
N GLU A 51 0.66 -17.83 -3.19
CA GLU A 51 -0.36 -18.58 -3.95
C GLU A 51 -1.79 -18.04 -3.79
N GLU A 52 -2.01 -17.03 -2.95
CA GLU A 52 -3.34 -16.45 -2.68
C GLU A 52 -3.41 -14.95 -3.01
N ASP A 53 -4.62 -14.44 -3.28
CA ASP A 53 -4.85 -13.00 -3.43
C ASP A 53 -4.52 -12.28 -2.11
N CYS A 54 -3.93 -11.09 -2.22
CA CYS A 54 -3.67 -10.21 -1.08
C CYS A 54 -4.38 -8.87 -1.27
N TYR A 55 -4.92 -8.33 -0.19
CA TYR A 55 -5.36 -6.93 -0.16
C TYR A 55 -4.20 -6.02 0.25
N PHE A 56 -4.02 -4.94 -0.50
CA PHE A 56 -3.03 -3.91 -0.26
C PHE A 56 -3.71 -2.56 -0.03
N TRP A 57 -3.23 -1.82 0.97
CA TRP A 57 -3.52 -0.40 1.13
C TRP A 57 -2.34 0.32 1.78
N ILE A 58 -2.41 1.65 1.76
CA ILE A 58 -1.42 2.52 2.41
C ILE A 58 -2.09 3.12 3.64
N ASN A 59 -1.52 2.90 4.81
CA ASN A 59 -2.03 3.42 6.08
C ASN A 59 -1.68 4.93 6.22
N PRO A 60 -2.46 5.74 6.96
CA PRO A 60 -2.12 7.16 7.14
C PRO A 60 -0.79 7.38 7.87
N THR A 61 -0.41 6.46 8.76
CA THR A 61 0.81 6.51 9.57
C THR A 61 1.58 5.19 9.48
N PRO A 62 2.88 5.16 9.80
CA PRO A 62 3.64 3.92 9.88
C PRO A 62 2.93 2.87 10.76
N VAL A 63 2.95 1.62 10.32
CA VAL A 63 2.16 0.54 10.95
C VAL A 63 2.90 -0.13 12.11
N GLY A 64 4.23 -0.05 12.12
CA GLY A 64 5.07 -0.65 13.16
C GLY A 64 4.76 -2.14 13.40
N GLU A 65 4.68 -2.54 14.66
CA GLU A 65 4.37 -3.92 15.08
C GLU A 65 2.86 -4.19 15.23
N THR A 66 2.00 -3.37 14.59
CA THR A 66 0.54 -3.52 14.70
C THR A 66 0.08 -4.83 14.07
N THR A 67 -0.78 -5.56 14.76
CA THR A 67 -1.30 -6.85 14.26
C THR A 67 -2.21 -6.66 13.05
N SER A 68 -2.25 -7.64 12.16
CA SER A 68 -3.16 -7.67 11.00
C SER A 68 -4.61 -7.38 11.40
N GLN A 69 -5.11 -8.00 12.47
CA GLN A 69 -6.47 -7.76 12.96
C GLN A 69 -6.70 -6.29 13.36
N ALA A 70 -5.73 -5.68 14.04
CA ALA A 70 -5.82 -4.28 14.44
C ALA A 70 -5.77 -3.35 13.22
N LEU A 71 -4.92 -3.64 12.22
CA LEU A 71 -4.85 -2.89 10.97
C LEU A 71 -6.14 -2.96 10.17
N VAL A 72 -6.72 -4.15 10.04
CA VAL A 72 -8.03 -4.37 9.39
C VAL A 72 -9.10 -3.57 10.13
N ARG A 73 -9.16 -3.67 11.46
CA ARG A 73 -10.12 -2.91 12.26
C ARG A 73 -9.94 -1.41 12.10
N GLN A 74 -8.71 -0.93 12.13
CA GLN A 74 -8.39 0.49 11.94
C GLN A 74 -8.85 0.97 10.56
N TYR A 75 -8.51 0.25 9.50
CA TYR A 75 -8.79 0.67 8.14
C TYR A 75 -10.30 0.68 7.84
N PHE A 76 -11.01 -0.41 8.14
CA PHE A 76 -12.42 -0.54 7.76
C PHE A 76 -13.39 0.16 8.73
N TRP A 77 -13.04 0.30 10.01
CA TRP A 77 -13.98 0.77 11.04
C TRP A 77 -13.64 2.13 11.64
N THR A 78 -12.54 2.75 11.25
CA THR A 78 -12.29 4.15 11.62
C THR A 78 -13.12 5.08 10.73
N ILE A 79 -13.89 5.95 11.36
CA ILE A 79 -14.60 7.03 10.66
C ILE A 79 -13.60 8.17 10.44
N PRO A 80 -13.33 8.58 9.20
CA PRO A 80 -12.43 9.70 8.93
C PRO A 80 -13.01 10.99 9.52
N LYS A 81 -12.14 11.96 9.82
CA LYS A 81 -12.56 13.24 10.38
C LYS A 81 -13.58 13.93 9.45
N GLY A 82 -14.76 14.23 9.98
CA GLY A 82 -15.85 14.84 9.20
C GLY A 82 -16.65 13.84 8.36
N GLY A 83 -16.32 12.55 8.42
CA GLY A 83 -17.12 11.47 7.82
C GLY A 83 -18.33 11.09 8.67
N VAL A 84 -19.32 10.49 8.00
CA VAL A 84 -20.53 9.93 8.64
C VAL A 84 -20.45 8.40 8.73
N PHE A 85 -19.68 7.78 7.84
CA PHE A 85 -19.51 6.34 7.73
C PHE A 85 -18.04 5.96 7.68
N ALA A 86 -17.73 4.75 8.13
CA ALA A 86 -16.44 4.10 7.92
C ALA A 86 -16.47 3.24 6.65
N PHE A 87 -15.31 2.88 6.09
CA PHE A 87 -15.25 2.15 4.83
C PHE A 87 -15.95 0.78 4.87
N GLY A 88 -15.89 0.09 6.00
CA GLY A 88 -16.61 -1.15 6.23
C GLY A 88 -18.14 -1.00 6.14
N HIS A 89 -18.69 0.15 6.54
CA HIS A 89 -20.13 0.41 6.36
C HIS A 89 -20.48 0.55 4.88
N LEU A 90 -19.62 1.21 4.10
CA LEU A 90 -19.80 1.37 2.66
C LEU A 90 -19.78 0.01 1.95
N ILE A 91 -18.89 -0.88 2.38
CA ILE A 91 -18.75 -2.21 1.80
C ILE A 91 -19.93 -3.13 2.15
N THR A 92 -20.49 -3.00 3.35
CA THR A 92 -21.46 -3.96 3.90
C THR A 92 -22.92 -3.50 3.80
N ASP A 93 -23.20 -2.21 3.64
CA ASP A 93 -24.56 -1.69 3.50
C ASP A 93 -24.89 -1.37 2.03
N PRO A 94 -25.75 -2.17 1.37
CA PRO A 94 -26.11 -1.96 -0.03
C PRO A 94 -26.93 -0.67 -0.26
N ASN A 95 -27.41 -0.01 0.81
CA ASN A 95 -28.18 1.23 0.70
C ASN A 95 -27.29 2.48 0.72
N ILE A 96 -26.00 2.36 1.07
CA ILE A 96 -25.08 3.50 1.06
C ILE A 96 -24.51 3.65 -0.35
N VAL A 97 -24.95 4.70 -1.05
CA VAL A 97 -24.43 5.03 -2.38
C VAL A 97 -23.08 5.73 -2.25
N PHE A 98 -22.02 5.03 -2.61
CA PHE A 98 -20.66 5.58 -2.68
C PHE A 98 -20.41 6.26 -4.03
N GLY A 99 -20.97 7.46 -4.20
CA GLY A 99 -20.74 8.30 -5.39
C GLY A 99 -19.66 9.35 -5.14
N ASP A 100 -18.77 9.56 -6.13
CA ASP A 100 -17.80 10.66 -6.23
C ASP A 100 -16.81 10.85 -5.06
N CYS A 101 -16.64 9.83 -4.23
CA CYS A 101 -15.61 9.85 -3.20
C CYS A 101 -14.26 9.63 -3.88
N GLY A 102 -13.50 10.71 -4.08
CA GLY A 102 -12.12 10.64 -4.56
C GLY A 102 -11.29 9.63 -3.76
N ILE A 103 -10.22 9.12 -4.35
CA ILE A 103 -9.33 8.18 -3.68
C ILE A 103 -8.60 8.90 -2.54
N VAL A 104 -8.73 8.36 -1.33
CA VAL A 104 -8.11 8.82 -0.09
C VAL A 104 -7.38 7.65 0.54
N LEU A 105 -6.04 7.77 0.59
CA LEU A 105 -5.19 6.77 1.22
C LEU A 105 -5.54 6.60 2.69
N GLY A 106 -5.51 5.35 3.17
CA GLY A 106 -5.90 4.99 4.52
C GLY A 106 -7.41 5.02 4.80
N TYR A 107 -8.25 5.32 3.81
CA TYR A 107 -9.70 5.28 3.96
C TYR A 107 -10.40 4.40 2.92
N ASN A 108 -10.33 4.73 1.63
CA ASN A 108 -11.07 4.04 0.57
C ASN A 108 -10.19 3.50 -0.57
N PHE A 109 -8.86 3.69 -0.48
CA PHE A 109 -7.91 3.06 -1.39
C PHE A 109 -7.61 1.63 -0.95
N ILE A 110 -8.05 0.64 -1.72
CA ILE A 110 -7.69 -0.77 -1.52
C ILE A 110 -7.45 -1.45 -2.87
N LYS A 111 -6.37 -2.21 -2.97
CA LYS A 111 -5.96 -2.95 -4.18
C LYS A 111 -5.96 -4.45 -3.87
N VAL A 112 -6.43 -5.26 -4.81
CA VAL A 112 -6.15 -6.70 -4.80
C VAL A 112 -4.88 -6.95 -5.63
N LEU A 113 -3.95 -7.69 -5.03
CA LEU A 113 -2.74 -8.19 -5.65
C LEU A 113 -2.90 -9.69 -5.85
N SER A 114 -3.11 -10.12 -7.09
CA SER A 114 -3.23 -11.55 -7.41
C SER A 114 -1.87 -12.24 -7.52
N PRO A 115 -1.79 -13.57 -7.32
CA PRO A 115 -0.56 -14.34 -7.47
C PRO A 115 0.19 -14.04 -8.78
N GLY A 116 1.48 -13.76 -8.66
CA GLY A 116 2.37 -13.43 -9.78
C GLY A 116 2.09 -12.08 -10.45
N LYS A 117 1.29 -11.21 -9.82
CA LYS A 117 1.05 -9.83 -10.29
C LYS A 117 1.84 -8.82 -9.48
N SER A 118 2.19 -7.74 -10.16
CA SER A 118 2.92 -6.60 -9.61
C SER A 118 2.01 -5.37 -9.53
N PHE A 119 2.27 -4.51 -8.56
CA PHE A 119 1.66 -3.19 -8.42
C PHE A 119 2.75 -2.15 -8.11
N GLN A 120 2.64 -0.94 -8.63
CA GLN A 120 3.63 0.11 -8.38
C GLN A 120 3.06 1.25 -7.52
N VAL A 121 3.83 1.68 -6.54
CA VAL A 121 3.60 2.92 -5.81
C VAL A 121 4.67 3.90 -6.27
N ILE A 122 4.25 4.98 -6.92
CA ILE A 122 5.13 6.05 -7.40
C ILE A 122 5.03 7.20 -6.42
N LEU A 123 6.08 7.42 -5.62
CA LEU A 123 6.17 8.52 -4.69
C LEU A 123 6.80 9.73 -5.38
N LEU A 124 6.15 10.87 -5.26
CA LEU A 124 6.71 12.18 -5.56
C LEU A 124 7.06 12.83 -4.21
N SER A 125 8.33 12.80 -3.82
CA SER A 125 8.83 13.20 -2.50
C SER A 125 10.27 13.70 -2.57
N ASP A 126 10.64 14.64 -1.70
CA ASP A 126 12.02 15.18 -1.58
C ASP A 126 12.89 14.43 -0.55
N GLY A 127 12.53 13.17 -0.29
CA GLY A 127 13.06 12.32 0.77
C GLY A 127 11.92 11.83 1.68
N ASN A 128 12.12 10.71 2.39
CA ASN A 128 11.17 9.99 3.27
C ASN A 128 10.45 8.79 2.62
N GLU A 129 10.93 8.31 1.48
CA GLU A 129 10.48 7.08 0.84
C GLU A 129 10.52 5.86 1.78
N ALA A 130 11.55 5.76 2.61
CA ALA A 130 11.68 4.68 3.59
C ALA A 130 10.56 4.70 4.64
N GLU A 131 10.24 5.87 5.20
CA GLU A 131 9.12 6.02 6.15
C GLU A 131 7.78 5.73 5.47
N TYR A 132 7.65 6.09 4.19
CA TYR A 132 6.42 5.86 3.45
C TYR A 132 6.16 4.37 3.22
N VAL A 133 7.21 3.57 2.97
CA VAL A 133 7.10 2.10 2.88
C VAL A 133 6.61 1.49 4.20
N GLU A 134 6.95 2.07 5.36
CA GLU A 134 6.44 1.60 6.66
C GLU A 134 4.93 1.78 6.83
N ARG A 135 4.25 2.43 5.88
CA ARG A 135 2.80 2.59 5.87
C ARG A 135 2.08 1.51 5.06
N PHE A 136 2.82 0.68 4.32
CA PHE A 136 2.24 -0.32 3.44
C PHE A 136 1.64 -1.46 4.25
N VAL A 137 0.40 -1.82 3.93
CA VAL A 137 -0.31 -2.93 4.53
C VAL A 137 -0.65 -3.93 3.46
N ILE A 138 -0.21 -5.18 3.64
CA ILE A 138 -0.53 -6.32 2.77
C ILE A 138 -1.12 -7.42 3.66
N ILE A 139 -2.37 -7.78 3.42
CA ILE A 139 -3.10 -8.80 4.18
C ILE A 139 -3.63 -9.86 3.22
N PRO A 140 -3.39 -11.17 3.48
CA PRO A 140 -3.97 -12.24 2.68
C PRO A 140 -5.50 -12.16 2.62
N GLU A 141 -6.10 -12.48 1.47
CA GLU A 141 -7.55 -12.42 1.25
C GLU A 141 -8.30 -13.23 2.32
N ARG A 142 -7.85 -14.44 2.64
CA ARG A 142 -8.47 -15.30 3.65
C ARG A 142 -8.58 -14.66 5.05
N GLU A 143 -7.70 -13.71 5.39
CA GLU A 143 -7.78 -13.00 6.67
C GLU A 143 -8.85 -11.91 6.62
N ILE A 144 -9.05 -11.25 5.49
CA ILE A 144 -10.11 -10.24 5.29
C ILE A 144 -11.49 -10.90 5.19
N GLU A 145 -11.60 -12.00 4.44
CA GLU A 145 -12.86 -12.70 4.21
C GLU A 145 -13.54 -13.15 5.50
N ARG A 146 -12.75 -13.49 6.53
CA ARG A 146 -13.26 -13.84 7.86
C ARG A 146 -14.08 -12.73 8.52
N TYR A 147 -13.86 -11.47 8.14
CA TYR A 147 -14.53 -10.31 8.73
C TYR A 147 -15.64 -9.74 7.83
N PHE A 148 -15.40 -9.70 6.51
CA PHE A 148 -16.27 -8.97 5.57
C PHE A 148 -16.83 -9.83 4.44
N GLY A 149 -16.38 -11.09 4.30
CA GLY A 149 -16.47 -11.79 3.02
C GLY A 149 -15.61 -11.11 1.94
N LYS A 150 -15.90 -11.38 0.68
CA LYS A 150 -15.18 -10.78 -0.44
C LYS A 150 -15.55 -9.31 -0.60
N ILE A 151 -14.54 -8.45 -0.74
CA ILE A 151 -14.77 -7.02 -1.02
C ILE A 151 -15.31 -6.88 -2.45
N PRO A 152 -16.45 -6.20 -2.65
CA PRO A 152 -17.01 -6.01 -3.98
C PRO A 152 -16.04 -5.31 -4.93
N ASP A 153 -15.95 -5.81 -6.17
CA ASP A 153 -14.98 -5.35 -7.15
C ASP A 153 -15.02 -3.84 -7.42
N TYR A 154 -16.18 -3.21 -7.28
CA TYR A 154 -16.33 -1.77 -7.55
C TYR A 154 -15.63 -0.87 -6.51
N PHE A 155 -15.28 -1.40 -5.33
CA PHE A 155 -14.45 -0.68 -4.34
C PHE A 155 -12.95 -0.82 -4.58
N LEU A 156 -12.54 -1.77 -5.43
CA LEU A 156 -11.13 -2.09 -5.62
C LEU A 156 -10.50 -1.15 -6.63
N TYR A 157 -9.33 -0.62 -6.29
CA TYR A 157 -8.49 0.14 -7.19
C TYR A 157 -8.02 -0.72 -8.37
N LYS A 158 -8.23 -0.23 -9.59
CA LYS A 158 -8.08 -1.03 -10.81
C LYS A 158 -6.73 -0.88 -11.49
N ASN A 159 -6.09 0.27 -11.42
CA ASN A 159 -4.82 0.49 -12.12
C ASN A 159 -3.70 -0.35 -11.52
N ASP A 160 -2.64 -0.54 -12.28
CA ASP A 160 -1.40 -1.25 -11.92
C ASP A 160 -0.41 -0.37 -11.14
N HIS A 161 -0.68 0.92 -11.05
CA HIS A 161 0.11 1.86 -10.26
C HIS A 161 -0.76 2.92 -9.58
N ILE A 162 -0.24 3.50 -8.50
CA ILE A 162 -0.76 4.73 -7.89
C ILE A 162 0.37 5.75 -7.78
N ILE A 163 0.03 7.02 -8.01
CA ILE A 163 0.92 8.15 -7.78
C ILE A 163 0.53 8.76 -6.43
N VAL A 164 1.51 8.95 -5.57
CA VAL A 164 1.35 9.57 -4.27
C VAL A 164 2.26 10.79 -4.20
N THR A 165 1.66 11.94 -3.93
CA THR A 165 2.41 13.12 -3.49
C THR A 165 2.57 13.07 -1.99
N VAL A 166 3.80 13.13 -1.51
CA VAL A 166 4.12 13.15 -0.08
C VAL A 166 4.40 14.59 0.31
N ASP A 167 3.58 15.13 1.22
CA ASP A 167 3.76 16.48 1.80
C ASP A 167 4.71 16.45 3.01
#